data_AF-A0A2V6NR73-F1
#
_entry.id   AF-A0A2V6NR73-F1
#
_cell.length_a   1.000
_cell.length_b   1.000
_cell.length_c   1.000
_cell.angle_alpha   90.00
_cell.angle_beta   90.00
_cell.angle_gamma   90.00
#
_symmetry.space_group_name_H-M   'P 1'
#
loop_
_entity.id
_entity.type
_entity.pdbx_description
1 polymer ?
#
loop_
_entity_poly.entity_id
_entity_poly.type
_entity_poly.pdbx_seq_one_letter_code
_entity_poly.pdbx_strand_id
1 'polypeptide(L)'
;MRNRAAIIGAGVSGLTCGVVFAEREWDVTIFADETGQETTSGAAAAVWFPYDAEPADKVIPWSLTTYERLRTLARDSQSGVSMIEIRQFTRAGEIPIPDWAKNLGACPIPVIPSENASPARTEGSRYETSSFDFPLTFTSGFALTVPLIDTTIYLDYLANRFRTAGGIIQSAHISKVEETPRDFDLIINCAGVGARELAHDSELEPHRGQVAIVPKLDLARAIVCDDAPLMYAIPRAHDCVFGGTNSISENREPSSADTTAIVSECSRVLGIDPPPVVGVKVGLRPFRKSGVRLEPEKLRDGRTIIHNYGHGGAGFTLSWACAEEVWAIASPTS
;
A
#
# COMPACT_ATOMS: atom_id res chain seq x y z
N MET A 1 -18.34 -2.37 31.87
CA MET A 1 -18.39 -3.27 30.70
C MET A 1 -17.35 -2.77 29.73
N ARG A 2 -16.51 -3.64 29.14
CA ARG A 2 -15.57 -3.22 28.10
C ARG A 2 -16.36 -2.97 26.81
N ASN A 3 -16.03 -1.91 26.09
CA ASN A 3 -16.61 -1.65 24.78
C ASN A 3 -16.15 -2.74 23.80
N ARG A 4 -17.06 -3.19 22.93
CA ARG A 4 -16.80 -4.31 22.01
C ARG A 4 -16.96 -3.87 20.57
N ALA A 5 -15.97 -4.20 19.73
CA ALA A 5 -16.00 -3.90 18.30
C ALA A 5 -15.78 -5.14 17.43
N ALA A 6 -16.63 -5.31 16.42
CA ALA A 6 -16.41 -6.26 15.33
C ALA A 6 -15.76 -5.53 14.15
N ILE A 7 -14.66 -6.04 13.60
CA ILE A 7 -14.03 -5.50 12.39
C ILE A 7 -14.23 -6.51 11.26
N ILE A 8 -14.72 -6.07 10.10
CA ILE A 8 -14.87 -6.92 8.92
C ILE A 8 -13.68 -6.66 7.99
N GLY A 9 -12.85 -7.68 7.76
CA GLY A 9 -11.68 -7.63 6.90
C GLY A 9 -10.35 -7.57 7.66
N ALA A 10 -9.38 -8.38 7.24
CA ALA A 10 -8.04 -8.50 7.84
C ALA A 10 -6.91 -8.02 6.90
N GLY A 11 -7.22 -7.11 5.97
CA GLY A 11 -6.21 -6.34 5.25
C GLY A 11 -5.56 -5.27 6.13
N VAL A 12 -4.67 -4.44 5.57
CA VAL A 12 -3.94 -3.42 6.32
C VAL A 12 -4.87 -2.45 7.07
N SER A 13 -6.01 -2.05 6.50
CA SER A 13 -6.98 -1.17 7.15
C SER A 13 -7.59 -1.82 8.40
N GLY A 14 -8.06 -3.07 8.27
CA GLY A 14 -8.69 -3.80 9.38
C GLY A 14 -7.71 -4.18 10.49
N LEU A 15 -6.51 -4.63 10.14
CA LEU A 15 -5.46 -4.91 11.11
C LEU A 15 -5.01 -3.65 11.86
N THR A 16 -4.86 -2.52 11.15
CA THR A 16 -4.46 -1.25 11.80
C THR A 16 -5.56 -0.72 12.71
N CYS A 17 -6.83 -0.76 12.29
CA CYS A 17 -7.97 -0.48 13.18
C CYS A 17 -7.99 -1.42 14.39
N GLY A 18 -7.77 -2.72 14.19
CA GLY A 18 -7.71 -3.70 15.27
C GLY A 18 -6.67 -3.34 16.32
N VAL A 19 -5.44 -3.02 15.88
CA VAL A 19 -4.38 -2.55 16.78
C VAL A 19 -4.78 -1.28 17.53
N VAL A 20 -5.29 -0.26 16.82
CA VAL A 20 -5.70 1.02 17.43
C VAL A 20 -6.72 0.82 18.54
N PHE A 21 -7.74 -0.01 18.33
CA PHE A 21 -8.80 -0.25 19.30
C PHE A 21 -8.37 -1.19 20.43
N ALA A 22 -7.68 -2.30 20.12
CA ALA A 22 -7.26 -3.28 21.13
C ALA A 22 -6.22 -2.69 22.10
N GLU A 23 -5.28 -1.87 21.62
CA GLU A 23 -4.32 -1.17 22.49
C GLU A 23 -4.98 -0.10 23.39
N ARG A 24 -6.24 0.24 23.12
CA ARG A 24 -7.07 1.13 23.94
C ARG A 24 -8.12 0.36 24.74
N GLU A 25 -7.85 -0.93 25.01
CA GLU A 25 -8.60 -1.81 25.90
C GLU A 25 -10.04 -2.15 25.44
N TRP A 26 -10.35 -1.97 24.15
CA TRP A 26 -11.57 -2.52 23.57
C TRP A 26 -11.43 -4.03 23.37
N ASP A 27 -12.54 -4.76 23.53
CA ASP A 27 -12.62 -6.16 23.14
C ASP A 27 -12.97 -6.25 21.65
N VAL A 28 -11.99 -6.61 20.84
CA VAL A 28 -12.04 -6.50 19.38
C VAL A 28 -11.89 -7.86 18.73
N THR A 29 -12.82 -8.18 17.83
CA THR A 29 -12.72 -9.37 16.96
C THR A 29 -12.71 -8.94 15.50
N ILE A 30 -11.70 -9.38 14.75
CA ILE A 30 -11.64 -9.27 13.28
C ILE A 30 -12.26 -10.53 12.68
N PHE A 31 -13.27 -10.36 11.84
CA PHE A 31 -13.89 -11.39 11.00
C PHE A 31 -13.37 -11.24 9.56
N ALA A 32 -12.71 -12.27 9.05
CA ALA A 32 -12.19 -12.25 7.68
C ALA A 32 -12.13 -13.65 7.07
N ASP A 33 -12.34 -13.75 5.76
CA ASP A 33 -12.13 -14.95 4.95
C ASP A 33 -10.66 -15.10 4.52
N GLU A 34 -10.00 -13.97 4.23
CA GLU A 34 -8.59 -13.91 3.85
C GLU A 34 -7.75 -13.18 4.90
N THR A 35 -6.52 -13.65 5.13
CA THR A 35 -5.54 -13.00 6.01
C THR A 35 -4.15 -13.01 5.38
N GLY A 36 -3.26 -12.13 5.85
CA GLY A 36 -1.87 -12.12 5.41
C GLY A 36 -1.71 -11.99 3.89
N GLN A 37 -0.93 -12.91 3.31
CA GLN A 37 -0.53 -12.91 1.90
C GLN A 37 -1.64 -13.26 0.90
N GLU A 38 -2.82 -13.67 1.39
CA GLU A 38 -4.00 -13.97 0.56
C GLU A 38 -4.88 -12.72 0.34
N THR A 39 -4.66 -11.65 1.10
CA THR A 39 -5.41 -10.40 0.95
C THR A 39 -4.87 -9.54 -0.20
N THR A 40 -5.65 -8.55 -0.67
CA THR A 40 -5.14 -7.48 -1.55
C THR A 40 -3.91 -6.78 -0.93
N SER A 41 -3.86 -6.63 0.39
CA SER A 41 -2.70 -6.05 1.07
C SER A 41 -1.43 -6.90 0.94
N GLY A 42 -1.57 -8.23 0.88
CA GLY A 42 -0.47 -9.16 0.63
C GLY A 42 0.11 -9.07 -0.78
N ALA A 43 -0.70 -8.68 -1.76
CA ALA A 43 -0.26 -8.46 -3.13
C ALA A 43 0.42 -7.10 -3.37
N ALA A 44 0.37 -6.18 -2.39
CA ALA A 44 0.94 -4.84 -2.53
C ALA A 44 2.48 -4.85 -2.45
N ALA A 45 3.11 -3.83 -3.04
CA ALA A 45 4.56 -3.78 -3.16
C ALA A 45 5.33 -3.62 -1.82
N ALA A 46 5.05 -2.71 -0.89
CA ALA A 46 4.36 -1.43 -0.91
C ALA A 46 5.36 -0.35 -0.46
N VAL A 47 5.43 0.76 -1.19
CA VAL A 47 6.20 1.95 -0.80
C VAL A 47 5.23 3.07 -0.44
N TRP A 48 5.51 3.84 0.60
CA TRP A 48 4.63 4.94 1.00
C TRP A 48 4.58 5.99 -0.11
N PHE A 49 3.42 6.15 -0.72
CA PHE A 49 3.08 7.19 -1.69
C PHE A 49 1.55 7.28 -1.82
N PRO A 50 0.95 8.48 -1.90
CA PRO A 50 -0.50 8.64 -2.05
C PRO A 50 -0.96 8.36 -3.49
N TYR A 51 -0.93 7.07 -3.88
CA TYR A 51 -1.26 6.61 -5.23
C TYR A 51 -2.73 6.17 -5.35
N ASP A 52 -3.41 6.63 -6.42
CA ASP A 52 -4.72 6.13 -6.85
C ASP A 52 -5.76 6.14 -5.71
N ALA A 53 -5.95 7.29 -5.08
CA ALA A 53 -6.90 7.50 -3.98
C ALA A 53 -7.42 8.94 -3.95
N GLU A 54 -8.70 9.10 -3.59
CA GLU A 54 -9.42 10.39 -3.61
C GLU A 54 -10.12 10.67 -2.27
N PRO A 55 -10.53 11.93 -2.01
CA PRO A 55 -10.06 13.13 -2.68
C PRO A 55 -8.68 13.57 -2.15
N ALA A 56 -7.85 14.17 -3.00
CA ALA A 56 -6.47 14.55 -2.64
C ALA A 56 -6.36 15.45 -1.40
N ASP A 57 -7.30 16.37 -1.19
CA ASP A 57 -7.33 17.29 -0.05
C ASP A 57 -7.47 16.59 1.31
N LYS A 58 -8.07 15.39 1.34
CA LYS A 58 -8.13 14.52 2.52
C LYS A 58 -7.00 13.48 2.54
N VAL A 59 -6.71 12.87 1.39
CA VAL A 59 -5.71 11.80 1.24
C VAL A 59 -4.32 12.29 1.61
N ILE A 60 -3.92 13.50 1.22
CA ILE A 60 -2.57 14.02 1.51
C ILE A 60 -2.34 14.22 3.02
N PRO A 61 -3.19 14.93 3.79
CA PRO A 61 -3.05 15.02 5.24
C PRO A 61 -3.01 13.67 5.96
N TRP A 62 -3.89 12.73 5.60
CA TRP A 62 -3.87 11.37 6.17
C TRP A 62 -2.58 10.62 5.84
N SER A 63 -2.07 10.80 4.62
CA SER A 63 -0.81 10.22 4.20
C SER A 63 0.34 10.71 5.05
N LEU A 64 0.43 12.03 5.30
CA LEU A 64 1.50 12.63 6.10
C LEU A 64 1.45 12.19 7.58
N THR A 65 0.25 12.07 8.15
CA THR A 65 0.09 11.51 9.50
C THR A 65 0.57 10.06 9.55
N THR A 66 0.23 9.25 8.54
CA THR A 66 0.67 7.86 8.46
C THR A 66 2.18 7.75 8.18
N TYR A 67 2.76 8.68 7.41
CA TYR A 67 4.20 8.78 7.18
C TYR A 67 4.97 8.87 8.50
N GLU A 68 4.56 9.76 9.41
CA GLU A 68 5.23 9.93 10.70
C GLU A 68 5.15 8.67 11.57
N ARG A 69 4.02 7.98 11.51
CA ARG A 69 3.82 6.72 12.22
C ARG A 69 4.71 5.61 11.66
N LEU A 70 4.75 5.44 10.34
CA LEU A 70 5.61 4.47 9.68
C LEU A 70 7.10 4.79 9.85
N ARG A 71 7.49 6.07 9.79
CA ARG A 71 8.86 6.53 10.08
C ARG A 71 9.29 6.17 11.50
N THR A 72 8.36 6.20 12.46
CA THR A 72 8.62 5.74 13.83
C THR A 72 8.75 4.22 13.89
N LEU A 73 7.87 3.48 13.20
CA LEU A 73 7.93 2.03 13.11
C LEU A 73 9.18 1.51 12.39
N ALA A 74 9.78 2.29 11.49
CA ALA A 74 11.05 1.97 10.86
C ALA A 74 12.22 1.80 11.85
N ARG A 75 12.06 2.23 13.11
CA ARG A 75 13.02 2.00 14.21
C ARG A 75 12.83 0.66 14.91
N ASP A 76 11.68 0.00 14.69
CA ASP A 76 11.37 -1.32 15.19
C ASP A 76 11.75 -2.37 14.13
N SER A 77 12.82 -3.12 14.40
CA SER A 77 13.34 -4.16 13.52
C SER A 77 12.35 -5.29 13.24
N GLN A 78 11.31 -5.46 14.06
CA GLN A 78 10.28 -6.49 13.87
C GLN A 78 9.13 -6.01 12.97
N SER A 79 9.05 -4.71 12.69
CA SER A 79 7.91 -4.16 11.94
C SER A 79 7.94 -4.54 10.46
N GLY A 80 9.11 -4.76 9.87
CA GLY A 80 9.24 -4.87 8.42
C GLY A 80 9.10 -3.52 7.69
N VAL A 81 9.12 -2.41 8.43
CA VAL A 81 9.20 -1.06 7.87
C VAL A 81 10.66 -0.61 7.85
N SER A 82 11.10 -0.01 6.75
CA SER A 82 12.40 0.66 6.64
C SER A 82 12.25 1.99 5.90
N MET A 83 13.29 2.80 5.84
CA MET A 83 13.31 3.99 4.97
C MET A 83 14.06 3.65 3.67
N ILE A 84 13.54 4.11 2.53
CA ILE A 84 14.16 3.94 1.21
C ILE A 84 14.04 5.22 0.39
N GLU A 85 15.03 5.50 -0.47
CA GLU A 85 14.85 6.49 -1.54
C GLU A 85 13.95 5.90 -2.64
N ILE A 86 12.78 6.51 -2.86
CA ILE A 86 11.96 6.31 -4.05
C ILE A 86 12.39 7.29 -5.13
N ARG A 87 12.50 6.80 -6.37
CA ARG A 87 12.70 7.59 -7.57
C ARG A 87 11.47 7.49 -8.44
N GLN A 88 10.71 8.57 -8.49
CA GLN A 88 9.56 8.69 -9.36
C GLN A 88 10.03 9.32 -10.68
N PHE A 89 9.79 8.62 -11.78
CA PHE A 89 10.15 9.06 -13.12
C PHE A 89 8.93 9.25 -14.02
N THR A 90 9.11 10.07 -15.05
CA THR A 90 8.22 10.15 -16.21
C THR A 90 9.02 9.94 -17.49
N ARG A 91 8.36 9.36 -18.50
CA ARG A 91 8.78 9.29 -19.90
C ARG A 91 8.19 10.43 -20.74
N ALA A 92 7.26 11.20 -20.17
CA ALA A 92 6.52 12.24 -20.87
C ALA A 92 6.75 13.62 -20.21
N GLY A 93 7.65 14.40 -20.80
CA GLY A 93 7.87 15.79 -20.39
C GLY A 93 8.49 15.90 -18.99
N GLU A 94 7.99 16.85 -18.19
CA GLU A 94 8.48 17.15 -16.86
C GLU A 94 7.49 16.66 -15.79
N ILE A 95 8.00 15.96 -14.77
CA ILE A 95 7.19 15.57 -13.62
C ILE A 95 7.24 16.67 -12.56
N PRO A 96 6.11 17.29 -12.18
CA PRO A 96 6.09 18.26 -11.12
C PRO A 96 6.30 17.58 -9.77
N ILE A 97 7.13 18.16 -8.90
CA ILE A 97 7.23 17.73 -7.51
C ILE A 97 6.08 18.36 -6.72
N PRO A 98 5.19 17.57 -6.10
CA PRO A 98 4.12 18.11 -5.27
C PRO A 98 4.66 18.88 -4.06
N ASP A 99 3.97 19.93 -3.60
CA ASP A 99 4.45 20.75 -2.49
C ASP A 99 4.61 19.97 -1.18
N TRP A 100 3.70 19.01 -0.91
CA TRP A 100 3.84 18.11 0.23
C TRP A 100 5.12 17.28 0.17
N ALA A 101 5.55 16.88 -1.03
CA ALA A 101 6.76 16.09 -1.23
C ALA A 101 8.02 16.97 -1.05
N LYS A 102 7.99 18.22 -1.54
CA LYS A 102 9.05 19.21 -1.31
C LYS A 102 9.28 19.43 0.20
N ASN A 103 8.20 19.52 0.97
CA ASN A 103 8.27 19.67 2.43
C ASN A 103 8.92 18.46 3.13
N LEU A 104 8.88 17.28 2.50
CA LEU A 104 9.58 16.07 2.96
C LEU A 104 11.00 15.93 2.38
N GLY A 105 11.48 16.94 1.64
CA GLY A 105 12.81 16.95 1.06
C GLY A 105 12.92 16.32 -0.33
N ALA A 106 11.80 16.20 -1.06
CA ALA A 106 11.85 15.74 -2.44
C ALA A 106 12.70 16.68 -3.31
N CYS A 107 13.56 16.11 -4.15
CA CYS A 107 14.47 16.86 -5.02
C CYS A 107 14.44 16.33 -6.45
N PRO A 108 14.60 17.20 -7.47
CA PRO A 108 14.72 16.76 -8.85
C PRO A 108 15.91 15.82 -9.04
N ILE A 109 15.75 14.79 -9.86
CA ILE A 109 16.83 13.92 -10.29
C ILE A 109 17.40 14.52 -11.59
N PRO A 110 18.72 14.77 -11.70
CA PRO A 110 19.33 15.14 -12.95
C PRO A 110 19.22 13.96 -13.92
N VAL A 111 18.29 14.02 -14.86
CA VAL A 111 18.24 13.09 -15.99
C VAL A 111 19.15 13.67 -17.06
N ILE A 112 20.36 13.12 -17.21
CA ILE A 112 21.30 13.58 -18.25
C ILE A 112 20.90 12.89 -19.56
N PRO A 113 20.47 13.63 -20.61
CA PRO A 113 20.32 13.06 -21.94
C PRO A 113 21.72 12.72 -22.46
N SER A 114 22.09 11.45 -22.45
CA SER A 114 23.33 11.00 -23.10
C SER A 114 23.15 11.01 -24.62
N GLU A 115 23.33 12.17 -25.26
CA GLU A 115 23.65 12.18 -26.69
C GLU A 115 25.15 11.90 -26.94
N ASN A 116 25.99 11.84 -25.89
CA ASN A 116 27.46 11.72 -26.02
C ASN A 116 28.16 10.83 -24.96
N ALA A 117 27.52 9.84 -24.33
CA ALA A 117 28.26 8.87 -23.52
C ALA A 117 29.03 7.90 -24.45
N SER A 118 30.24 8.30 -24.83
CA SER A 118 31.26 7.33 -25.27
C SER A 118 31.59 6.42 -24.07
N PRO A 119 31.85 5.12 -24.27
CA PRO A 119 32.23 4.20 -23.20
C PRO A 119 33.69 4.48 -22.81
N ALA A 120 33.94 5.60 -22.14
CA ALA A 120 35.24 5.88 -21.55
C ALA A 120 35.29 5.20 -20.18
N ARG A 121 35.93 4.02 -20.15
CA ARG A 121 36.48 3.45 -18.91
C ARG A 121 37.57 4.40 -18.41
N THR A 122 37.25 5.27 -17.46
CA THR A 122 38.24 6.07 -16.75
C THR A 122 38.53 5.40 -15.40
N GLU A 123 39.66 4.72 -15.31
CA GLU A 123 40.26 4.33 -14.04
C GLU A 123 40.59 5.58 -13.23
N GLY A 124 40.18 5.60 -11.95
CA GLY A 124 40.70 6.54 -10.97
C GLY A 124 39.76 7.67 -10.52
N SER A 125 38.69 7.33 -9.81
CA SER A 125 38.03 8.24 -8.86
C SER A 125 37.30 7.42 -7.80
N ARG A 126 37.73 7.52 -6.53
CA ARG A 126 37.12 6.86 -5.37
C ARG A 126 35.93 7.67 -4.83
N TYR A 127 34.93 7.87 -5.67
CA TYR A 127 33.58 8.17 -5.21
C TYR A 127 32.68 7.07 -5.75
N GLU A 128 32.24 6.18 -4.87
CA GLU A 128 31.26 5.13 -5.17
C GLU A 128 29.90 5.78 -5.45
N THR A 129 29.74 6.36 -6.63
CA THR A 129 28.41 6.54 -7.20
C THR A 129 28.05 5.21 -7.86
N SER A 130 27.20 4.41 -7.22
CA SER A 130 26.46 3.35 -7.89
C SER A 130 25.45 4.01 -8.85
N SER A 131 25.95 4.70 -9.88
CA SER A 131 25.15 5.28 -10.95
C SER A 131 24.75 4.14 -11.86
N PHE A 132 23.59 3.55 -11.61
CA PHE A 132 22.84 2.98 -12.71
C PHE A 132 22.55 4.15 -13.65
N ASP A 133 23.35 4.29 -14.70
CA ASP A 133 23.04 5.13 -15.85
C ASP A 133 21.79 4.54 -16.47
N PHE A 134 20.62 5.06 -16.10
CA PHE A 134 19.37 4.64 -16.71
C PHE A 134 19.47 4.97 -18.21
N PRO A 135 19.45 3.97 -19.10
CA PRO A 135 19.63 4.21 -20.53
C PRO A 135 18.43 5.02 -21.04
N LEU A 136 18.57 6.34 -21.24
CA LEU A 136 17.65 7.28 -21.94
C LEU A 136 16.14 6.95 -21.85
N THR A 137 15.66 6.41 -20.74
CA THR A 137 14.30 5.84 -20.66
C THR A 137 13.30 6.84 -20.08
N PHE A 138 13.78 7.80 -19.31
CA PHE A 138 12.96 8.80 -18.64
C PHE A 138 13.34 10.19 -19.11
N THR A 139 12.39 11.12 -19.11
CA THR A 139 12.58 12.53 -19.48
C THR A 139 12.79 13.42 -18.26
N SER A 140 12.20 13.05 -17.11
CA SER A 140 12.33 13.77 -15.85
C SER A 140 12.05 12.84 -14.67
N GLY A 141 12.48 13.22 -13.48
CA GLY A 141 12.25 12.47 -12.26
C GLY A 141 12.54 13.28 -10.99
N PHE A 142 12.04 12.79 -9.86
CA PHE A 142 12.42 13.29 -8.54
C PHE A 142 12.67 12.14 -7.57
N ALA A 143 13.49 12.41 -6.56
CA ALA A 143 13.79 11.50 -5.47
C ALA A 143 13.13 11.98 -4.18
N LEU A 144 12.70 11.04 -3.35
CA LEU A 144 12.19 11.30 -2.00
C LEU A 144 12.55 10.12 -1.09
N THR A 145 12.89 10.35 0.18
CA THR A 145 13.07 9.25 1.14
C THR A 145 11.77 8.99 1.87
N VAL A 146 11.25 7.76 1.80
CA VAL A 146 9.94 7.38 2.31
C VAL A 146 9.97 6.01 3.00
N PRO A 147 8.96 5.69 3.83
CA PRO A 147 8.79 4.33 4.34
C PRO A 147 8.59 3.31 3.22
N LEU A 148 9.39 2.24 3.26
CA LEU A 148 9.15 0.97 2.58
C LEU A 148 8.46 0.03 3.57
N ILE A 149 7.40 -0.65 3.14
CA ILE A 149 6.67 -1.60 3.96
C ILE A 149 6.79 -2.98 3.31
N ASP A 150 7.61 -3.85 3.92
CA ASP A 150 7.70 -5.25 3.52
C ASP A 150 6.42 -5.98 3.95
N THR A 151 5.51 -6.19 3.00
CA THR A 151 4.19 -6.77 3.25
C THR A 151 4.25 -8.21 3.74
N THR A 152 5.37 -8.92 3.52
CA THR A 152 5.59 -10.29 4.02
C THR A 152 5.88 -10.34 5.52
N ILE A 153 6.26 -9.20 6.11
CA ILE A 153 6.59 -9.06 7.52
C ILE A 153 5.54 -8.20 8.23
N TYR A 154 5.18 -7.06 7.63
CA TYR A 154 4.37 -6.03 8.30
C TYR A 154 2.93 -6.47 8.61
N LEU A 155 2.31 -7.28 7.76
CA LEU A 155 0.96 -7.80 8.01
C LEU A 155 0.94 -8.75 9.21
N ASP A 156 1.95 -9.62 9.33
CA ASP A 156 2.10 -10.51 10.47
C ASP A 156 2.48 -9.74 11.73
N TYR A 157 3.32 -8.71 11.61
CA TYR A 157 3.61 -7.78 12.70
C TYR A 157 2.34 -7.13 13.25
N LEU A 158 1.48 -6.58 12.40
CA LEU A 158 0.21 -5.98 12.84
C LEU A 158 -0.72 -7.03 13.47
N ALA A 159 -0.84 -8.21 12.86
CA ALA A 159 -1.67 -9.28 13.39
C ALA A 159 -1.17 -9.76 14.77
N ASN A 160 0.14 -9.88 14.95
CA ASN A 160 0.75 -10.28 16.23
C ASN A 160 0.62 -9.17 17.28
N ARG A 161 0.79 -7.91 16.90
CA ARG A 161 0.56 -6.75 17.76
C ARG A 161 -0.90 -6.69 18.24
N PHE A 162 -1.84 -6.92 17.33
CA PHE A 162 -3.27 -7.01 17.64
C PHE A 162 -3.59 -8.15 18.62
N ARG A 163 -3.10 -9.36 18.36
CA ARG A 163 -3.28 -10.52 19.26
C ARG A 163 -2.64 -10.30 20.63
N THR A 164 -1.47 -9.67 20.67
CA THR A 164 -0.76 -9.33 21.93
C THR A 164 -1.57 -8.34 22.77
N ALA A 165 -2.31 -7.43 22.13
CA ALA A 165 -3.26 -6.55 22.79
C ALA A 165 -4.59 -7.23 23.18
N GLY A 166 -4.72 -8.54 22.99
CA GLY A 166 -5.91 -9.33 23.34
C GLY A 166 -6.94 -9.48 22.21
N GLY A 167 -6.65 -8.99 21.01
CA GLY A 167 -7.52 -9.10 19.85
C GLY A 167 -7.65 -10.52 19.30
N ILE A 168 -8.82 -10.83 18.74
CA ILE A 168 -9.12 -12.14 18.12
C ILE A 168 -9.29 -11.97 16.61
N ILE A 169 -8.66 -12.84 15.83
CA ILE A 169 -8.91 -12.95 14.38
C ILE A 169 -9.65 -14.26 14.14
N GLN A 170 -10.89 -14.18 13.66
CA GLN A 170 -11.74 -15.32 13.36
C GLN A 170 -11.93 -15.46 11.85
N SER A 171 -11.71 -16.68 11.36
CA SER A 171 -12.04 -17.04 9.97
C SER A 171 -13.56 -17.02 9.80
N ALA A 172 -14.08 -16.08 9.02
CA ALA A 172 -15.50 -15.94 8.74
C ALA A 172 -15.73 -15.09 7.48
N HIS A 173 -16.60 -15.58 6.59
CA HIS A 173 -17.12 -14.77 5.49
C HIS A 173 -18.39 -14.05 5.95
N ILE A 174 -18.39 -12.72 5.88
CA ILE A 174 -19.52 -11.88 6.28
C ILE A 174 -20.09 -11.25 5.02
N SER A 175 -21.24 -11.74 4.57
CA SER A 175 -21.92 -11.24 3.37
C SER A 175 -22.84 -10.06 3.66
N LYS A 176 -23.29 -9.97 4.92
CA LYS A 176 -24.18 -8.92 5.42
C LYS A 176 -23.74 -8.47 6.80
N VAL A 177 -23.83 -7.17 7.05
CA VAL A 177 -23.42 -6.58 8.34
C VAL A 177 -24.18 -7.20 9.52
N GLU A 178 -25.43 -7.61 9.31
CA GLU A 178 -26.28 -8.26 10.32
C GLU A 178 -25.77 -9.63 10.81
N GLU A 179 -24.87 -10.28 10.05
CA GLU A 179 -24.25 -11.57 10.42
C GLU A 179 -23.20 -11.41 11.52
N THR A 180 -22.72 -10.19 11.76
CA THR A 180 -21.83 -9.91 12.90
C THR A 180 -22.55 -10.18 14.22
N PRO A 181 -21.90 -10.83 15.20
CA PRO A 181 -22.53 -11.15 16.48
C PRO A 181 -23.15 -9.92 17.19
N ARG A 182 -24.30 -10.15 17.84
CA ARG A 182 -25.15 -9.09 18.42
C ARG A 182 -24.58 -8.43 19.67
N ASP A 183 -23.58 -9.05 20.25
CA ASP A 183 -22.89 -8.65 21.47
C ASP A 183 -21.74 -7.65 21.21
N PHE A 184 -21.54 -7.23 19.95
CA PHE A 184 -20.71 -6.09 19.55
C PHE A 184 -21.57 -4.85 19.34
N ASP A 185 -21.23 -3.76 20.02
CA ASP A 185 -21.94 -2.48 19.95
C ASP A 185 -21.52 -1.65 18.71
N LEU A 186 -20.28 -1.87 18.27
CA LEU A 186 -19.65 -1.19 17.13
C LEU A 186 -19.20 -2.20 16.08
N ILE A 187 -19.45 -1.86 14.81
CA ILE A 187 -18.91 -2.59 13.66
C ILE A 187 -18.00 -1.63 12.89
N ILE A 188 -16.82 -2.10 12.47
CA ILE A 188 -15.91 -1.36 11.61
C ILE A 188 -15.78 -2.12 10.30
N ASN A 189 -16.27 -1.52 9.22
CA ASN A 189 -16.22 -2.13 7.89
C ASN A 189 -14.91 -1.75 7.19
N CYS A 190 -13.96 -2.70 7.21
CA CYS A 190 -12.67 -2.64 6.51
C CYS A 190 -12.59 -3.67 5.37
N ALA A 191 -13.73 -4.02 4.75
CA ALA A 191 -13.82 -5.09 3.76
C ALA A 191 -13.14 -4.78 2.41
N GLY A 192 -12.56 -3.58 2.26
CA GLY A 192 -11.90 -3.16 1.03
C GLY A 192 -12.87 -3.19 -0.15
N VAL A 193 -12.54 -3.98 -1.19
CA VAL A 193 -13.39 -4.09 -2.39
C VAL A 193 -14.68 -4.87 -2.11
N GLY A 194 -14.66 -5.74 -1.10
CA GLY A 194 -15.85 -6.46 -0.64
C GLY A 194 -16.94 -5.55 -0.07
N ALA A 195 -16.60 -4.30 0.28
CA ALA A 195 -17.59 -3.31 0.70
C ALA A 195 -18.60 -2.95 -0.40
N ARG A 196 -18.28 -3.22 -1.67
CA ARG A 196 -19.22 -3.05 -2.79
C ARG A 196 -20.49 -3.88 -2.59
N GLU A 197 -20.32 -5.12 -2.12
CA GLU A 197 -21.44 -6.02 -1.82
C GLU A 197 -21.97 -5.78 -0.41
N LEU A 198 -21.08 -5.76 0.58
CA LEU A 198 -21.43 -5.65 2.00
C LEU A 198 -22.16 -4.35 2.36
N ALA A 199 -21.82 -3.23 1.71
CA ALA A 199 -22.41 -1.91 1.96
C ALA A 199 -23.19 -1.37 0.74
N HIS A 200 -23.41 -2.19 -0.29
CA HIS A 200 -24.08 -1.81 -1.54
C HIS A 200 -23.50 -0.54 -2.19
N ASP A 201 -22.18 -0.35 -2.09
CA ASP A 201 -21.50 0.85 -2.56
C ASP A 201 -21.06 0.71 -4.01
N SER A 202 -21.90 1.17 -4.94
CA SER A 202 -21.65 1.09 -6.39
C SER A 202 -20.50 1.98 -6.89
N GLU A 203 -19.96 2.85 -6.02
CA GLU A 203 -18.86 3.75 -6.37
C GLU A 203 -17.49 3.05 -6.29
N LEU A 204 -17.45 1.81 -5.79
CA LEU A 204 -16.24 0.99 -5.70
C LEU A 204 -15.93 0.28 -7.02
N GLU A 205 -14.71 0.50 -7.51
CA GLU A 205 -14.14 -0.18 -8.68
C GLU A 205 -12.93 -1.04 -8.28
N PRO A 206 -12.86 -2.29 -8.77
CA PRO A 206 -11.72 -3.17 -8.54
C PRO A 206 -10.59 -2.81 -9.51
N HIS A 207 -9.66 -1.97 -9.07
CA HIS A 207 -8.45 -1.65 -9.81
C HIS A 207 -7.45 -2.81 -9.66
N ARG A 208 -7.51 -3.77 -10.59
CA ARG A 208 -6.68 -4.97 -10.63
C ARG A 208 -5.22 -4.61 -10.88
N GLY A 209 -4.36 -5.05 -9.97
CA GLY A 209 -2.91 -4.96 -10.09
C GLY A 209 -2.25 -6.33 -9.97
N GLN A 210 -1.50 -6.71 -11.00
CA GLN A 210 -0.62 -7.87 -10.96
C GLN A 210 0.83 -7.44 -10.75
N VAL A 211 1.55 -8.24 -9.96
CA VAL A 211 2.99 -8.09 -9.71
C VAL A 211 3.71 -9.43 -9.86
N ALA A 212 4.96 -9.37 -10.27
CA ALA A 212 5.90 -10.49 -10.27
C ALA A 212 6.87 -10.34 -9.09
N ILE A 213 7.04 -11.41 -8.33
CA ILE A 213 8.05 -11.50 -7.28
C ILE A 213 9.27 -12.16 -7.88
N VAL A 214 10.42 -11.51 -7.75
CA VAL A 214 11.72 -11.99 -8.26
C VAL A 214 12.71 -12.10 -7.10
N PRO A 215 13.78 -12.92 -7.21
CA PRO A 215 14.81 -13.00 -6.18
C PRO A 215 15.35 -11.62 -5.81
N LYS A 216 15.90 -11.51 -4.59
CA LYS A 216 16.47 -10.26 -4.10
C LYS A 216 17.48 -9.71 -5.09
N LEU A 217 17.26 -8.46 -5.48
CA LEU A 217 18.19 -7.66 -6.27
C LEU A 217 18.87 -6.65 -5.36
N ASP A 218 20.12 -6.31 -5.67
CA ASP A 218 20.88 -5.29 -4.94
C ASP A 218 20.49 -3.88 -5.41
N LEU A 219 19.22 -3.53 -5.19
CA LEU A 219 18.68 -2.20 -5.49
C LEU A 219 18.75 -1.35 -4.23
N ALA A 220 19.55 -0.29 -4.26
CA ALA A 220 19.62 0.67 -3.17
C ALA A 220 18.36 1.56 -3.04
N ARG A 221 17.47 1.53 -4.05
CA ARG A 221 16.40 2.52 -4.27
C ARG A 221 15.19 1.84 -4.89
N ALA A 222 14.00 2.35 -4.58
CA ALA A 222 12.78 2.01 -5.29
C ALA A 222 12.68 2.84 -6.57
N ILE A 223 12.28 2.23 -7.69
CA ILE A 223 12.10 2.92 -8.98
C ILE A 223 10.64 2.78 -9.39
N VAL A 224 10.00 3.89 -9.76
CA VAL A 224 8.59 3.93 -10.14
C VAL A 224 8.41 4.82 -11.37
N CYS A 225 7.59 4.37 -12.32
CA CYS A 225 7.11 5.15 -13.45
C CYS A 225 5.68 4.75 -13.80
N ASP A 226 4.75 5.69 -13.64
CA ASP A 226 3.31 5.45 -13.90
C ASP A 226 2.93 5.59 -15.38
N ASP A 227 3.81 6.12 -16.22
CA ASP A 227 3.60 6.20 -17.67
C ASP A 227 3.58 4.82 -18.31
N ALA A 228 2.86 4.66 -19.43
CA ALA A 228 2.92 3.45 -20.21
C ALA A 228 4.32 3.24 -20.84
N PRO A 229 4.91 2.03 -20.77
CA PRO A 229 4.47 0.89 -19.95
C PRO A 229 4.71 1.13 -18.44
N LEU A 230 3.66 0.97 -17.63
CA LEU A 230 3.71 1.19 -16.18
C LEU A 230 4.73 0.24 -15.56
N MET A 231 5.61 0.77 -14.73
CA MET A 231 6.57 -0.08 -14.02
C MET A 231 6.94 0.42 -12.62
N TYR A 232 7.26 -0.52 -11.75
CA TYR A 232 8.00 -0.26 -10.53
C TYR A 232 8.84 -1.46 -10.11
N ALA A 233 10.00 -1.19 -9.52
CA ALA A 233 10.89 -2.17 -8.91
C ALA A 233 11.14 -1.77 -7.45
N ILE A 234 10.60 -2.56 -6.52
CA ILE A 234 10.60 -2.27 -5.09
C ILE A 234 11.37 -3.37 -4.35
N PRO A 235 12.58 -3.09 -3.83
CA PRO A 235 13.38 -4.09 -3.13
C PRO A 235 12.84 -4.30 -1.71
N ARG A 236 12.45 -5.54 -1.38
CA ARG A 236 12.04 -5.96 -0.03
C ARG A 236 13.23 -6.60 0.70
N ALA A 237 13.01 -7.08 1.93
CA ALA A 237 14.09 -7.66 2.74
C ALA A 237 14.70 -8.92 2.09
N HIS A 238 13.87 -9.75 1.45
CA HIS A 238 14.24 -11.07 0.96
C HIS A 238 14.01 -11.29 -0.54
N ASP A 239 13.32 -10.38 -1.21
CA ASP A 239 12.99 -10.47 -2.63
C ASP A 239 12.80 -9.06 -3.22
N CYS A 240 12.41 -8.97 -4.49
CA CYS A 240 12.03 -7.70 -5.12
C CYS A 240 10.66 -7.85 -5.79
N VAL A 241 9.83 -6.82 -5.65
CA VAL A 241 8.54 -6.73 -6.34
C VAL A 241 8.74 -5.98 -7.63
N PHE A 242 8.51 -6.65 -8.76
CA PHE A 242 8.34 -6.02 -10.05
C PHE A 242 6.85 -5.85 -10.32
N GLY A 243 6.43 -4.63 -10.59
CA GLY A 243 5.09 -4.37 -11.07
C GLY A 243 5.10 -3.36 -12.21
N GLY A 244 3.94 -3.04 -12.77
CA GLY A 244 2.69 -3.72 -12.48
C GLY A 244 1.65 -3.42 -13.54
N THR A 245 0.43 -3.87 -13.27
CA THR A 245 -0.75 -3.49 -14.06
C THR A 245 -1.68 -2.58 -13.25
N ASN A 246 -2.51 -1.85 -13.98
CA ASN A 246 -3.67 -1.17 -13.43
C ASN A 246 -4.82 -1.23 -14.44
N SER A 247 -5.84 -2.04 -14.15
CA SER A 247 -6.99 -2.24 -15.04
C SER A 247 -8.24 -2.50 -14.20
N ILE A 248 -9.42 -2.08 -14.66
CA ILE A 248 -10.67 -2.39 -13.96
C ILE A 248 -11.07 -3.85 -14.26
N SER A 249 -11.00 -4.73 -13.26
CA SER A 249 -11.37 -6.13 -13.39
C SER A 249 -11.51 -6.80 -12.01
N GLU A 250 -12.42 -7.74 -11.88
CA GLU A 250 -12.57 -8.59 -10.69
C GLU A 250 -11.73 -9.87 -10.76
N ASN A 251 -11.11 -10.14 -11.90
CA ASN A 251 -10.38 -11.37 -12.11
C ASN A 251 -9.08 -11.40 -11.31
N ARG A 252 -9.01 -12.28 -10.31
CA ARG A 252 -7.81 -12.50 -9.48
C ARG A 252 -6.82 -13.51 -10.08
N GLU A 253 -7.14 -14.13 -11.21
CA GLU A 253 -6.21 -15.05 -11.88
C GLU A 253 -5.03 -14.30 -12.51
N PRO A 254 -3.79 -14.81 -12.37
CA PRO A 254 -2.62 -14.21 -12.98
C PRO A 254 -2.61 -14.40 -14.50
N SER A 255 -2.16 -13.37 -15.22
CA SER A 255 -1.96 -13.37 -16.67
C SER A 255 -0.47 -13.59 -17.00
N SER A 256 -0.15 -14.63 -17.76
CA SER A 256 1.23 -14.89 -18.19
C SER A 256 1.78 -13.79 -19.11
N ALA A 257 0.91 -13.16 -19.91
CA ALA A 257 1.25 -12.01 -20.74
C ALA A 257 1.65 -10.80 -19.88
N ASP A 258 0.87 -10.49 -18.83
CA ASP A 258 1.16 -9.39 -17.89
C ASP A 258 2.49 -9.66 -17.16
N THR A 259 2.71 -10.89 -16.67
CA THR A 259 3.97 -11.27 -16.02
C THR A 259 5.17 -11.07 -16.93
N THR A 260 5.07 -11.50 -18.18
CA THR A 260 6.15 -11.34 -19.18
C THR A 260 6.44 -9.87 -19.45
N ALA A 261 5.39 -9.05 -19.62
CA ALA A 261 5.53 -7.62 -19.86
C ALA A 261 6.16 -6.89 -18.66
N ILE A 262 5.71 -7.18 -17.44
CA ILE A 262 6.24 -6.60 -16.20
C ILE A 262 7.74 -6.90 -16.05
N VAL A 263 8.13 -8.18 -16.18
CA VAL A 263 9.53 -8.59 -16.03
C VAL A 263 10.40 -7.99 -17.13
N SER A 264 9.92 -8.01 -18.38
CA SER A 264 10.64 -7.41 -19.50
C SER A 264 10.89 -5.93 -19.30
N GLU A 265 9.87 -5.16 -18.89
CA GLU A 265 10.01 -3.71 -18.73
C GLU A 265 10.91 -3.35 -17.54
N CYS A 266 10.73 -4.00 -16.39
CA CYS A 266 11.59 -3.76 -15.23
C CYS A 266 13.06 -4.09 -15.54
N SER A 267 13.31 -5.22 -16.20
CA SER A 267 14.67 -5.65 -16.54
C SER A 267 15.33 -4.70 -17.55
N ARG A 268 14.56 -4.22 -18.54
CA ARG A 268 15.01 -3.21 -19.51
C ARG A 268 15.38 -1.90 -18.84
N VAL A 269 14.54 -1.38 -17.93
CA VAL A 269 14.80 -0.14 -17.19
C VAL A 269 16.02 -0.27 -16.28
N LEU A 270 16.17 -1.41 -15.61
CA LEU A 270 17.29 -1.68 -14.70
C LEU A 270 18.60 -2.03 -15.41
N GLY A 271 18.55 -2.33 -16.72
CA GLY A 271 19.72 -2.75 -17.49
C GLY A 271 20.26 -4.12 -17.07
N ILE A 272 19.38 -5.03 -16.65
CA ILE A 272 19.72 -6.38 -16.17
C ILE A 272 19.10 -7.46 -17.06
N ASP A 273 19.65 -8.67 -17.00
CA ASP A 273 19.00 -9.85 -17.55
C ASP A 273 17.70 -10.15 -16.78
N PRO A 274 16.61 -10.58 -17.46
CA PRO A 274 15.37 -10.95 -16.82
C PRO A 274 15.56 -12.01 -15.71
N PRO A 275 15.28 -11.69 -14.43
CA PRO A 275 15.41 -12.65 -13.35
C PRO A 275 14.27 -13.69 -13.42
N PRO A 276 14.46 -14.88 -12.81
CA PRO A 276 13.38 -15.85 -12.71
C PRO A 276 12.25 -15.31 -11.83
N VAL A 277 11.00 -15.60 -12.20
CA VAL A 277 9.83 -15.27 -11.38
C VAL A 277 9.65 -16.36 -10.31
N VAL A 278 9.68 -15.96 -9.04
CA VAL A 278 9.48 -16.88 -7.89
C VAL A 278 8.04 -16.85 -7.37
N GLY A 279 7.24 -15.86 -7.78
CA GLY A 279 5.83 -15.78 -7.46
C GLY A 279 5.11 -14.74 -8.30
N VAL A 280 3.79 -14.88 -8.41
CA VAL A 280 2.92 -13.87 -9.02
C VAL A 280 1.79 -13.60 -8.04
N LYS A 281 1.47 -12.32 -7.83
CA LYS A 281 0.37 -11.91 -6.96
C LYS A 281 -0.55 -10.96 -7.74
N VAL A 282 -1.85 -11.08 -7.50
CA VAL A 282 -2.88 -10.23 -8.07
C VAL A 282 -3.72 -9.67 -6.93
N GLY A 283 -3.81 -8.34 -6.85
CA GLY A 283 -4.62 -7.63 -5.87
C GLY A 283 -5.72 -6.81 -6.56
N LEU A 284 -6.86 -6.66 -5.88
CA LEU A 284 -7.94 -5.78 -6.32
C LEU A 284 -7.95 -4.53 -5.43
N ARG A 285 -7.34 -3.45 -5.92
CA ARG A 285 -7.30 -2.17 -5.19
C ARG A 285 -8.74 -1.62 -5.10
N PRO A 286 -9.23 -1.26 -3.90
CA PRO A 286 -10.59 -0.79 -3.71
C PRO A 286 -10.70 0.71 -4.02
N PHE A 287 -10.60 1.09 -5.30
CA PHE A 287 -10.75 2.48 -5.70
C PHE A 287 -12.21 2.89 -5.55
N ARG A 288 -12.47 4.08 -4.97
CA ARG A 288 -13.82 4.59 -4.79
C ARG A 288 -13.93 5.98 -5.41
N LYS A 289 -14.85 6.17 -6.35
CA LYS A 289 -14.99 7.42 -7.13
C LYS A 289 -15.21 8.66 -6.28
N SER A 290 -16.05 8.54 -5.25
CA SER A 290 -16.31 9.64 -4.31
C SER A 290 -15.27 9.73 -3.17
N GLY A 291 -14.17 8.97 -3.28
CA GLY A 291 -13.06 8.94 -2.33
C GLY A 291 -13.25 7.97 -1.16
N VAL A 292 -12.23 7.91 -0.30
CA VAL A 292 -12.21 7.07 0.91
C VAL A 292 -13.44 7.34 1.77
N ARG A 293 -14.16 6.29 2.16
CA ARG A 293 -15.34 6.40 3.03
C ARG A 293 -14.93 6.15 4.49
N LEU A 294 -14.99 7.21 5.30
CA LEU A 294 -14.71 7.23 6.74
C LEU A 294 -15.88 7.86 7.49
N GLU A 295 -16.98 7.12 7.60
CA GLU A 295 -18.27 7.68 8.04
C GLU A 295 -19.02 6.68 8.94
N PRO A 296 -19.68 7.16 10.00
CA PRO A 296 -20.59 6.35 10.80
C PRO A 296 -21.98 6.25 10.14
N GLU A 297 -22.61 5.09 10.27
CA GLU A 297 -24.01 4.85 9.92
C GLU A 297 -24.71 4.07 11.05
N LYS A 298 -25.99 4.34 11.26
CA LYS A 298 -26.82 3.60 12.22
C LYS A 298 -27.54 2.46 11.52
N LEU A 299 -27.29 1.24 11.98
CA LEU A 299 -27.99 0.07 11.50
C LEU A 299 -29.43 0.04 12.01
N ARG A 300 -30.29 -0.70 11.30
CA ARG A 300 -31.71 -0.88 11.67
C ARG A 300 -31.92 -1.49 13.05
N ASP A 301 -30.91 -2.21 13.54
CA ASP A 301 -30.93 -2.85 14.85
C ASP A 301 -30.33 -1.99 15.98
N GLY A 302 -30.00 -0.73 15.69
CA GLY A 302 -29.50 0.24 16.66
C GLY A 302 -27.97 0.27 16.82
N ARG A 303 -27.25 -0.73 16.31
CA ARG A 303 -25.77 -0.75 16.32
C ARG A 303 -25.21 0.34 15.42
N THR A 304 -23.98 0.77 15.71
CA THR A 304 -23.24 1.68 14.83
C THR A 304 -22.30 0.86 13.94
N ILE A 305 -22.27 1.17 12.65
CA ILE A 305 -21.20 0.77 11.75
C ILE A 305 -20.35 2.01 11.41
N ILE A 306 -19.03 1.89 11.37
CA ILE A 306 -18.14 2.90 10.81
C ILE A 306 -17.46 2.29 9.59
N HIS A 307 -17.61 2.94 8.44
CA HIS A 307 -16.97 2.53 7.20
C HIS A 307 -15.51 3.00 7.18
N ASN A 308 -14.61 2.14 6.70
CA ASN A 308 -13.20 2.45 6.50
C ASN A 308 -12.66 1.65 5.30
N TYR A 309 -13.05 2.09 4.10
CA TYR A 309 -12.69 1.47 2.82
C TYR A 309 -12.63 2.50 1.70
N GLY A 310 -12.28 2.07 0.48
CA GLY A 310 -12.15 2.98 -0.67
C GLY A 310 -10.75 3.58 -0.83
N HIS A 311 -9.74 2.93 -0.26
CA HIS A 311 -8.36 3.43 -0.22
C HIS A 311 -7.60 3.33 -1.56
N GLY A 312 -8.21 2.74 -2.59
CA GLY A 312 -7.57 2.50 -3.88
C GLY A 312 -6.16 1.92 -3.75
N GLY A 313 -5.17 2.57 -4.37
CA GLY A 313 -3.77 2.19 -4.31
C GLY A 313 -3.01 2.61 -3.06
N ALA A 314 -3.63 3.38 -2.15
CA ALA A 314 -2.98 4.04 -1.02
C ALA A 314 -3.28 3.38 0.34
N GLY A 315 -3.74 2.13 0.38
CA GLY A 315 -4.15 1.46 1.63
C GLY A 315 -3.11 1.49 2.76
N PHE A 316 -1.84 1.21 2.45
CA PHE A 316 -0.75 1.31 3.44
C PHE A 316 -0.44 2.76 3.80
N THR A 317 -0.41 3.64 2.79
CA THR A 317 -0.16 5.08 2.91
C THR A 317 -1.17 5.79 3.81
N LEU A 318 -2.41 5.28 3.89
CA LEU A 318 -3.50 5.89 4.65
C LEU A 318 -3.83 5.17 5.97
N SER A 319 -3.33 3.93 6.13
CA SER A 319 -3.75 2.97 7.17
C SER A 319 -3.88 3.54 8.58
N TRP A 320 -2.83 4.18 9.10
CA TRP A 320 -2.81 4.66 10.49
C TRP A 320 -3.69 5.88 10.71
N ALA A 321 -3.66 6.87 9.82
CA ALA A 321 -4.49 8.05 9.95
C ALA A 321 -5.98 7.71 9.84
N CYS A 322 -6.36 6.86 8.89
CA CYS A 322 -7.74 6.40 8.76
C CYS A 322 -8.19 5.59 9.99
N ALA A 323 -7.32 4.76 10.57
CA ALA A 323 -7.64 4.03 11.79
C ALA A 323 -7.85 4.94 13.02
N GLU A 324 -7.05 6.01 13.15
CA GLU A 324 -7.23 7.01 14.21
C GLU A 324 -8.50 7.87 13.99
N GLU A 325 -8.89 8.15 12.74
CA GLU A 325 -10.16 8.80 12.43
C GLU A 325 -11.35 7.92 12.83
N VAL A 326 -11.30 6.63 12.51
CA VAL A 326 -12.33 5.66 12.97
C VAL A 326 -12.43 5.66 14.49
N TRP A 327 -11.29 5.71 15.19
CA TRP A 327 -11.27 5.83 16.65
C TRP A 327 -11.93 7.12 17.14
N ALA A 328 -11.61 8.27 16.53
CA ALA A 328 -12.19 9.56 16.89
C ALA A 328 -13.72 9.60 16.68
N ILE A 329 -14.21 8.97 15.61
CA ILE A 329 -15.65 8.82 15.33
C ILE A 329 -16.32 7.91 16.38
N ALA A 330 -15.67 6.80 16.76
CA ALA A 330 -16.20 5.84 17.72
C ALA A 330 -16.20 6.36 19.17
N SER A 331 -15.24 7.21 19.52
CA SER A 331 -15.02 7.74 20.86
C SER A 331 -14.93 9.28 20.84
N PRO A 332 -16.02 9.99 20.49
CA PRO A 332 -15.99 11.45 20.46
C PRO A 332 -15.66 11.97 21.87
N THR A 333 -14.58 12.75 21.98
CA THR A 333 -14.24 13.46 23.21
C THR A 333 -15.46 14.28 23.65
N SER A 334 -15.97 13.96 24.84
CA SER A 334 -17.01 14.74 25.53
C SER A 334 -16.51 16.11 25.94
#